data_AF-A0A8D0H8C7-F1
#
_entry.id   AF-A0A8D0H8C7-F1
#
_cell.length_a   1.000
_cell.length_b   1.000
_cell.length_c   1.000
_cell.angle_alpha   90.00
_cell.angle_beta   90.00
_cell.angle_gamma   90.00
#
_symmetry.space_group_name_H-M   'P 1'
#
loop_
_entity.id
_entity.type
_entity.pdbx_description
1 polymer ?
#
loop_
_entity_poly.entity_id
_entity_poly.type
_entity_poly.pdbx_seq_one_letter_code
_entity_poly.pdbx_strand_id
1 'polypeptide(L)'
;MERERQKAILKEQEKAYKRYMKQREICKDQLEQIKEHEHLSELSKMEAQKEGEEILRLTRLYELEIQEKAQMKQEEKLELRRAHMEHVADKTILKTVEEQKREEENDKIQAHFKAKQAMAKLRREKEDEIHRIMEEYRDNITKRVLEQMKMTYVNEDQRVAREVEEQDAEREKELNEKQEKNKAELKSIAEHRANMMKMKEDKEKQERLEAKEKLCELMEADRFYLEMEKDKKQRYRNEKIKVKEMQIQQMAEKRAREQHEKQAELDYVAQGEAIAMLKEQEFQEYAKQVIDSESKTAKNLYPLFRAAKEGIGGGHGPVYRERGRLRPSYQSRDVSGTQLPSYSGIATQEIKELSEHGVQKTKGRLGFTW
;
A
#
# COMPACT_ATOMS: atom_id res chain seq x y z
N MET A 1 112.18 -49.37 179.56
CA MET A 1 112.69 -49.37 178.18
C MET A 1 112.37 -50.66 177.38
N GLU A 2 112.03 -51.82 177.96
CA GLU A 2 111.75 -53.04 177.15
C GLU A 2 110.34 -53.18 176.53
N ARG A 3 109.30 -52.50 177.03
CA ARG A 3 107.92 -52.72 176.53
C ARG A 3 107.60 -52.12 175.15
N GLU A 4 108.41 -51.20 174.63
CA GLU A 4 108.08 -50.53 173.37
C GLU A 4 108.49 -51.32 172.12
N ARG A 5 109.49 -52.20 172.20
CA ARG A 5 109.98 -52.98 171.04
C ARG A 5 109.00 -54.04 170.54
N GLN A 6 108.25 -54.69 171.42
CA GLN A 6 107.36 -55.80 171.03
C GLN A 6 106.12 -55.36 170.22
N LYS A 7 105.65 -54.13 170.39
CA LYS A 7 104.49 -53.61 169.65
C LYS A 7 104.76 -53.34 168.16
N ALA A 8 106.02 -53.12 167.78
CA ALA A 8 106.37 -52.83 166.39
C ALA A 8 106.28 -54.08 165.49
N ILE A 9 106.69 -55.25 166.00
CA ILE A 9 106.76 -56.50 165.23
C ILE A 9 105.37 -56.99 164.80
N LEU A 10 104.37 -56.89 165.69
CA LEU A 10 103.00 -57.35 165.40
C LEU A 10 102.36 -56.58 164.23
N LYS A 11 102.61 -55.27 164.12
CA LYS A 11 102.08 -54.45 163.02
C LYS A 11 102.64 -54.85 161.65
N GLU A 12 103.85 -55.41 161.61
CA GLU A 12 104.50 -55.77 160.36
C GLU A 12 103.96 -57.09 159.79
N GLN A 13 103.66 -58.06 160.66
CA GLN A 13 103.06 -59.35 160.25
C GLN A 13 101.66 -59.19 159.62
N GLU A 14 100.81 -58.32 160.17
CA GLU A 14 99.48 -58.05 159.61
C GLU A 14 99.54 -57.45 158.20
N LYS A 15 100.54 -56.61 157.91
CA LYS A 15 100.72 -56.02 156.56
C LYS A 15 101.11 -57.08 155.53
N ALA A 16 101.97 -58.02 155.89
CA ALA A 16 102.38 -59.10 154.98
C ALA A 16 101.19 -60.00 154.63
N TYR A 17 100.37 -60.37 155.62
CA TYR A 17 99.18 -61.19 155.40
C TYR A 17 98.17 -60.53 154.45
N LYS A 18 97.94 -59.22 154.60
CA LYS A 18 97.06 -58.45 153.70
C LYS A 18 97.55 -58.45 152.24
N ARG A 19 98.87 -58.35 152.01
CA ARG A 19 99.44 -58.39 150.64
C ARG A 19 99.22 -59.76 150.00
N TYR A 20 99.44 -60.83 150.75
CA TYR A 20 99.25 -62.20 150.27
C TYR A 20 97.81 -62.47 149.83
N MET A 21 96.83 -62.08 150.67
CA MET A 21 95.42 -62.27 150.34
C MET A 21 95.02 -61.52 149.06
N LYS A 22 95.51 -60.29 148.87
CA LYS A 22 95.24 -59.49 147.67
C LYS A 22 95.81 -60.10 146.39
N GLN A 23 97.03 -60.65 146.46
CA GLN A 23 97.62 -61.36 145.31
C GLN A 23 96.83 -62.60 144.93
N ARG A 24 96.34 -63.36 145.92
CA ARG A 24 95.54 -64.56 145.68
C ARG A 24 94.20 -64.25 145.01
N GLU A 25 93.57 -63.14 145.33
CA GLU A 25 92.35 -62.67 144.65
C GLU A 25 92.62 -62.33 143.20
N ILE A 26 93.66 -61.53 142.92
CA ILE A 26 94.03 -61.13 141.55
C ILE A 26 94.29 -62.35 140.66
N CYS A 27 94.99 -63.37 141.15
CA CYS A 27 95.26 -64.58 140.35
C CYS A 27 94.00 -65.38 140.03
N LYS A 28 92.99 -65.38 140.91
CA LYS A 28 91.71 -66.04 140.63
C LYS A 28 90.96 -65.29 139.53
N ASP A 29 90.88 -63.96 139.64
CA ASP A 29 90.21 -63.11 138.66
C ASP A 29 90.85 -63.24 137.27
N GLN A 30 92.19 -63.26 137.20
CA GLN A 30 92.91 -63.45 135.93
C GLN A 30 92.63 -64.81 135.29
N LEU A 31 92.47 -65.87 136.10
CA LEU A 31 92.19 -67.21 135.59
C LEU A 31 90.75 -67.33 135.09
N GLU A 32 89.81 -66.61 135.71
CA GLU A 32 88.43 -66.50 135.22
C GLU A 32 88.37 -65.74 133.88
N GLN A 33 89.11 -64.62 133.75
CA GLN A 33 89.19 -63.87 132.48
C GLN A 33 89.71 -64.70 131.31
N ILE A 34 90.72 -65.56 131.53
CA ILE A 34 91.26 -66.42 130.46
C ILE A 34 90.19 -67.40 129.98
N LYS A 35 89.46 -68.03 130.91
CA LYS A 35 88.39 -68.97 130.57
C LYS A 35 87.24 -68.30 129.83
N GLU A 36 86.87 -67.09 130.24
CA GLU A 36 85.86 -66.29 129.54
C GLU A 36 86.30 -65.97 128.11
N HIS A 37 87.56 -65.57 127.91
CA HIS A 37 88.12 -65.29 126.59
C HIS A 37 88.16 -66.52 125.68
N GLU A 38 88.55 -67.68 126.21
CA GLU A 38 88.54 -68.94 125.46
C GLU A 38 87.13 -69.31 125.01
N HIS A 39 86.14 -69.24 125.92
CA HIS A 39 84.74 -69.49 125.59
C HIS A 39 84.18 -68.49 124.56
N LEU A 40 84.50 -67.20 124.69
CA LEU A 40 84.11 -66.18 123.71
C LEU A 40 84.73 -66.44 122.33
N SER A 41 85.98 -66.89 122.29
CA SER A 41 86.66 -67.26 121.03
C SER A 41 85.99 -68.49 120.38
N GLU A 42 85.57 -69.48 121.17
CA GLU A 42 84.85 -70.64 120.65
C GLU A 42 83.47 -70.26 120.10
N LEU A 43 82.72 -69.41 120.82
CA LEU A 43 81.44 -68.88 120.34
C LEU A 43 81.61 -68.12 119.01
N SER A 44 82.60 -67.24 118.90
CA SER A 44 82.87 -66.48 117.67
C SER A 44 83.19 -67.38 116.47
N LYS A 45 83.94 -68.47 116.68
CA LYS A 45 84.21 -69.45 115.61
C LYS A 45 82.94 -70.17 115.14
N MET A 46 82.05 -70.53 116.08
CA MET A 46 80.78 -71.15 115.75
C MET A 46 79.83 -70.19 115.02
N GLU A 47 79.83 -68.90 115.38
CA GLU A 47 79.07 -67.86 114.67
C GLU A 47 79.60 -67.64 113.25
N ALA A 48 80.92 -67.53 113.07
CA ALA A 48 81.54 -67.39 111.75
C ALA A 48 81.23 -68.58 110.82
N GLN A 49 81.14 -69.80 111.35
CA GLN A 49 80.72 -70.97 110.58
C GLN A 49 79.25 -70.87 110.14
N LYS A 50 78.35 -70.45 111.04
CA LYS A 50 76.94 -70.25 110.71
C LYS A 50 76.75 -69.15 109.66
N GLU A 51 77.44 -68.03 109.80
CA GLU A 51 77.42 -66.95 108.81
C GLU A 51 77.93 -67.42 107.44
N GLY A 52 79.02 -68.20 107.42
CA GLY A 52 79.56 -68.78 106.18
C GLY A 52 78.56 -69.72 105.48
N GLU A 53 77.88 -70.57 106.25
CA GLU A 53 76.82 -71.45 105.71
C GLU A 53 75.62 -70.68 105.19
N GLU A 54 75.22 -69.60 105.87
CA GLU A 54 74.13 -68.73 105.44
C GLU A 54 74.46 -67.96 104.16
N ILE A 55 75.68 -67.44 104.04
CA ILE A 55 76.17 -66.79 102.81
C ILE A 55 76.15 -67.78 101.64
N LEU A 56 76.61 -69.02 101.85
CA LEU A 56 76.57 -70.06 100.82
C LEU A 56 75.13 -70.39 100.41
N ARG A 57 74.20 -70.47 101.36
CA ARG A 57 72.77 -70.69 101.09
C ARG A 57 72.16 -69.55 100.28
N LEU A 58 72.44 -68.30 100.67
CA LEU A 58 71.95 -67.12 99.96
C LEU A 58 72.51 -67.01 98.55
N THR A 59 73.81 -67.31 98.36
CA THR A 59 74.44 -67.31 97.04
C THR A 59 73.79 -68.32 96.11
N ARG A 60 73.54 -69.55 96.59
CA ARG A 60 72.83 -70.58 95.82
C ARG A 60 71.41 -70.14 95.43
N LEU A 61 70.70 -69.47 96.33
CA LEU A 61 69.36 -68.96 96.05
C LEU A 61 69.37 -67.84 95.00
N TYR A 62 70.34 -66.92 95.08
CA TYR A 62 70.51 -65.87 94.09
C TYR A 62 70.85 -66.42 92.69
N GLU A 63 71.72 -67.43 92.62
CA GLU A 63 72.04 -68.12 91.36
C GLU A 63 70.81 -68.78 90.74
N LEU A 64 69.96 -69.42 91.55
CA LEU A 64 68.69 -69.99 91.09
C LEU A 64 67.74 -68.90 90.56
N GLU A 65 67.59 -67.79 91.27
CA GLU A 65 66.74 -66.68 90.83
C GLU A 65 67.22 -66.07 89.49
N ILE A 66 68.54 -65.97 89.28
CA ILE A 66 69.11 -65.56 88.00
C ILE A 66 68.74 -66.55 86.90
N GLN A 67 68.85 -67.85 87.16
CA GLN A 67 68.51 -68.90 86.19
C GLN A 67 67.03 -68.87 85.83
N GLU A 68 66.13 -68.75 86.81
CA GLU A 68 64.69 -68.63 86.58
C GLU A 68 64.35 -67.39 85.75
N LYS A 69 64.91 -66.22 86.08
CA LYS A 69 64.74 -64.99 85.29
C LYS A 69 65.26 -65.14 83.86
N ALA A 70 66.34 -65.88 83.65
CA ALA A 70 66.87 -66.15 82.32
C ALA A 70 65.96 -67.09 81.53
N GLN A 71 65.38 -68.11 82.17
CA GLN A 71 64.42 -69.03 81.56
C GLN A 71 63.14 -68.30 81.16
N MET A 72 62.54 -67.51 82.06
CA MET A 72 61.34 -66.71 81.76
C MET A 72 61.55 -65.80 80.54
N LYS A 73 62.71 -65.11 80.45
CA LYS A 73 63.04 -64.27 79.28
C LYS A 73 63.21 -65.06 77.99
N GLN A 74 63.66 -66.32 78.07
CA GLN A 74 63.74 -67.18 76.89
C GLN A 74 62.35 -67.64 76.45
N GLU A 75 61.49 -68.01 77.40
CA GLU A 75 60.10 -68.39 77.13
C GLU A 75 59.31 -67.23 76.52
N GLU A 76 59.37 -66.02 77.08
CA GLU A 76 58.74 -64.82 76.51
C GLU A 76 59.17 -64.56 75.06
N LYS A 77 60.47 -64.74 74.75
CA LYS A 77 60.99 -64.58 73.38
C LYS A 77 60.44 -65.64 72.43
N LEU A 78 60.26 -66.88 72.91
CA LEU A 78 59.68 -67.96 72.12
C LEU A 78 58.19 -67.73 71.88
N GLU A 79 57.44 -67.31 72.90
CA GLU A 79 56.03 -66.96 72.79
C GLU A 79 55.81 -65.80 71.83
N LEU A 80 56.58 -64.72 71.96
CA LEU A 80 56.50 -63.58 71.06
C LEU A 80 56.78 -63.99 69.61
N ARG A 81 57.77 -64.86 69.39
CA ARG A 81 58.06 -65.40 68.05
C ARG A 81 56.90 -66.24 67.52
N ARG A 82 56.31 -67.11 68.34
CA ARG A 82 55.15 -67.93 67.95
C ARG A 82 53.96 -67.06 67.57
N ALA A 83 53.59 -66.11 68.42
CA ALA A 83 52.50 -65.17 68.16
C ALA A 83 52.73 -64.35 66.87
N HIS A 84 53.97 -63.92 66.61
CA HIS A 84 54.29 -63.23 65.37
C HIS A 84 54.13 -64.13 64.14
N MET A 85 54.59 -65.39 64.21
CA MET A 85 54.44 -66.35 63.12
C MET A 85 52.98 -66.70 62.86
N GLU A 86 52.17 -66.86 63.91
CA GLU A 86 50.72 -67.07 63.80
C GLU A 86 50.04 -65.88 63.13
N HIS A 87 50.33 -64.65 63.57
CA HIS A 87 49.78 -63.44 62.94
C HIS A 87 50.19 -63.30 61.46
N VAL A 88 51.42 -63.66 61.11
CA VAL A 88 51.86 -63.68 59.70
C VAL A 88 51.10 -64.73 58.90
N ALA A 89 50.90 -65.93 59.45
CA ALA A 89 50.12 -66.98 58.82
C ALA A 89 48.66 -66.54 58.60
N ASP A 90 48.02 -65.99 59.63
CA ASP A 90 46.66 -65.44 59.54
C ASP A 90 46.56 -64.34 58.48
N LYS A 91 47.55 -63.44 58.44
CA LYS A 91 47.60 -62.39 57.42
C LYS A 91 47.72 -62.96 56.01
N THR A 92 48.47 -64.05 55.81
CA THR A 92 48.54 -64.71 54.50
C THR A 92 47.21 -65.36 54.12
N ILE A 93 46.54 -66.03 55.07
CA ILE A 93 45.24 -66.67 54.84
C ILE A 93 44.18 -65.62 54.51
N LEU A 94 44.14 -64.50 55.25
CA LEU A 94 43.21 -63.41 54.99
C LEU A 94 43.37 -62.83 53.58
N LYS A 95 44.62 -62.62 53.13
CA LYS A 95 44.89 -62.15 51.77
C LYS A 95 44.38 -63.12 50.71
N THR A 96 44.62 -64.42 50.88
CA THR A 96 44.16 -65.42 49.91
C THR A 96 42.63 -65.49 49.86
N VAL A 97 41.95 -65.35 51.00
CA VAL A 97 40.49 -65.31 51.07
C VAL A 97 39.93 -64.05 50.40
N GLU A 98 40.57 -62.89 50.62
CA GLU A 98 40.18 -61.64 49.95
C GLU A 98 40.36 -61.72 48.43
N GLU A 99 41.46 -62.30 47.95
CA GLU A 99 41.71 -62.48 46.52
C GLU A 99 40.67 -63.38 45.87
N GLN A 100 40.34 -64.52 46.48
CA GLN A 100 39.27 -65.40 46.00
C GLN A 100 37.92 -64.69 45.92
N LYS A 101 37.55 -63.90 46.94
CA LYS A 101 36.31 -63.11 46.91
C LYS A 101 36.28 -62.11 45.75
N ARG A 102 37.40 -61.44 45.47
CA ARG A 102 37.51 -60.50 44.33
C ARG A 102 37.35 -61.23 42.99
N GLU A 103 37.93 -62.42 42.85
CA GLU A 103 37.78 -63.24 41.64
C GLU A 103 36.32 -63.65 41.43
N GLU A 104 35.64 -64.15 42.48
CA GLU A 104 34.21 -64.49 42.39
C GLU A 104 33.32 -63.29 42.05
N GLU A 105 33.61 -62.11 42.61
CA GLU A 105 32.90 -60.88 42.28
C GLU A 105 33.14 -60.47 40.82
N ASN A 106 34.37 -60.56 40.35
CA ASN A 106 34.72 -60.28 38.95
C ASN A 106 33.99 -61.23 37.99
N ASP A 107 33.92 -62.52 38.31
CA ASP A 107 33.19 -63.50 37.51
C ASP A 107 31.68 -63.22 37.47
N LYS A 108 31.09 -62.84 38.61
CA LYS A 108 29.68 -62.40 38.67
C LYS A 108 29.45 -61.17 37.80
N ILE A 109 30.34 -60.16 37.87
CA ILE A 109 30.26 -58.96 37.04
C ILE A 109 30.33 -59.32 35.55
N GLN A 110 31.26 -60.20 35.16
CA GLN A 110 31.39 -60.64 33.77
C GLN A 110 30.14 -61.38 33.28
N ALA A 111 29.58 -62.28 34.11
CA ALA A 111 28.36 -63.00 33.77
C ALA A 111 27.17 -62.05 33.59
N HIS A 112 26.99 -61.08 34.50
CA HIS A 112 25.95 -60.07 34.38
C HIS A 112 26.13 -59.19 33.15
N PHE A 113 27.37 -58.79 32.83
CA PHE A 113 27.66 -58.01 31.63
C PHE A 113 27.32 -58.79 30.35
N LYS A 114 27.73 -60.05 30.25
CA LYS A 114 27.40 -60.93 29.11
C LYS A 114 25.89 -61.12 28.97
N ALA A 115 25.17 -61.34 30.07
CA ALA A 115 23.72 -61.45 30.06
C ALA A 115 23.04 -60.15 29.59
N LYS A 116 23.50 -58.99 30.09
CA LYS A 116 22.98 -57.67 29.67
C LYS A 116 23.24 -57.40 28.19
N GLN A 117 24.42 -57.79 27.68
CA GLN A 117 24.76 -57.66 26.27
C GLN A 117 23.85 -58.55 25.39
N ALA A 118 23.59 -59.80 25.80
CA ALA A 118 22.69 -60.69 25.09
C ALA A 118 21.25 -60.15 25.05
N MET A 119 20.75 -59.63 26.19
CA MET A 119 19.43 -59.00 26.27
C MET A 119 19.32 -57.76 25.38
N ALA A 120 20.38 -56.94 25.29
CA ALA A 120 20.40 -55.77 24.42
C ALA A 120 20.34 -56.16 22.93
N LYS A 121 21.03 -57.25 22.53
CA LYS A 121 20.95 -57.77 21.15
C LYS A 121 19.53 -58.24 20.82
N LEU A 122 18.92 -59.05 21.70
CA LEU A 122 17.55 -59.52 21.52
C LEU A 122 16.53 -58.38 21.43
N ARG A 123 16.71 -57.30 22.20
CA ARG A 123 15.85 -56.10 22.09
C ARG A 123 15.96 -55.44 20.73
N ARG A 124 17.19 -55.23 20.23
CA ARG A 124 17.42 -54.66 18.89
C ARG A 124 16.80 -55.52 17.80
N GLU A 125 17.01 -56.83 17.84
CA GLU A 125 16.41 -57.75 16.86
C GLU A 125 14.88 -57.71 16.89
N LYS A 126 14.26 -57.57 18.06
CA LYS A 126 12.80 -57.42 18.19
C LYS A 126 12.31 -56.07 17.69
N GLU A 127 13.03 -54.98 17.96
CA GLU A 127 12.72 -53.65 17.44
C GLU A 127 12.80 -53.63 15.91
N ASP A 128 13.89 -54.17 15.34
CA ASP A 128 14.10 -54.28 13.89
C ASP A 128 12.97 -55.10 13.22
N GLU A 129 12.54 -56.20 13.82
CA GLU A 129 11.44 -57.01 13.30
C GLU A 129 10.10 -56.26 13.34
N ILE A 130 9.80 -55.55 14.42
CA ILE A 130 8.60 -54.70 14.51
C ILE A 130 8.64 -53.60 13.44
N HIS A 131 9.80 -53.00 13.19
CA HIS A 131 9.97 -52.00 12.14
C HIS A 131 9.71 -52.58 10.75
N ARG A 132 10.25 -53.77 10.43
CA ARG A 132 9.99 -54.45 9.15
C ARG A 132 8.50 -54.72 8.93
N ILE A 133 7.81 -55.27 9.94
CA ILE A 133 6.37 -55.55 9.85
C ILE A 133 5.56 -54.25 9.61
N MET A 134 5.93 -53.16 10.29
CA MET A 134 5.27 -51.87 10.08
C MET A 134 5.51 -51.29 8.68
N GLU A 135 6.72 -51.43 8.13
CA GLU A 135 7.04 -51.01 6.77
C GLU A 135 6.25 -51.81 5.74
N GLU A 136 6.19 -53.14 5.87
CA GLU A 136 5.38 -53.99 4.99
C GLU A 136 3.90 -53.60 5.01
N TYR A 137 3.35 -53.28 6.19
CA TYR A 137 1.98 -52.81 6.31
C TYR A 137 1.74 -51.47 5.59
N ARG A 138 2.67 -50.51 5.73
CA ARG A 138 2.62 -49.22 5.04
C ARG A 138 2.74 -49.38 3.52
N ASP A 139 3.63 -50.24 3.06
CA ASP A 139 3.81 -50.53 1.64
C ASP A 139 2.55 -51.15 1.03
N ASN A 140 1.90 -52.07 1.74
CA ASN A 140 0.66 -52.68 1.30
C ASN A 140 -0.50 -51.67 1.19
N ILE A 141 -0.61 -50.74 2.14
CA ILE A 141 -1.58 -49.64 2.05
C ILE A 141 -1.27 -48.76 0.84
N THR A 142 -0.01 -48.36 0.68
CA THR A 142 0.42 -47.49 -0.42
C THR A 142 0.12 -48.11 -1.78
N LYS A 143 0.40 -49.41 -1.95
CA LYS A 143 0.07 -50.17 -3.18
C LYS A 143 -1.43 -50.15 -3.49
N ARG A 144 -2.28 -50.39 -2.49
CA ARG A 144 -3.75 -50.37 -2.67
C ARG A 144 -4.27 -48.99 -3.05
N VAL A 145 -3.75 -47.93 -2.43
CA VAL A 145 -4.13 -46.54 -2.77
C VAL A 145 -3.72 -46.21 -4.20
N LEU A 146 -2.50 -46.59 -4.60
CA LEU A 146 -2.02 -46.38 -5.97
C LEU A 146 -2.88 -47.11 -7.02
N GLU A 147 -3.31 -48.33 -6.74
CA GLU A 147 -4.24 -49.07 -7.61
C GLU A 147 -5.59 -48.38 -7.74
N GLN A 148 -6.17 -47.90 -6.62
CA GLN A 148 -7.41 -47.14 -6.64
C GLN A 148 -7.29 -45.86 -7.48
N MET A 149 -6.20 -45.10 -7.30
CA MET A 149 -5.95 -43.88 -8.07
C MET A 149 -5.81 -44.17 -9.58
N LYS A 150 -5.11 -45.25 -9.96
CA LYS A 150 -5.00 -45.64 -11.37
C LYS A 150 -6.36 -45.94 -11.99
N MET A 151 -7.23 -46.64 -11.26
CA MET A 151 -8.58 -46.94 -11.74
C MET A 151 -9.43 -45.67 -11.90
N THR A 152 -9.32 -44.68 -11.01
CA THR A 152 -10.04 -43.41 -11.16
C THR A 152 -9.56 -42.61 -12.37
N TYR A 153 -8.25 -42.52 -12.61
CA TYR A 153 -7.71 -41.82 -13.77
C TYR A 153 -8.20 -42.42 -15.10
N VAL A 154 -8.18 -43.75 -15.22
CA VAL A 154 -8.66 -44.43 -16.43
C VAL A 154 -10.14 -44.14 -16.70
N ASN A 155 -10.97 -44.02 -15.66
CA ASN A 155 -12.38 -43.69 -15.80
C ASN A 155 -12.60 -42.21 -16.19
N GLU A 156 -11.78 -41.29 -15.68
CA GLU A 156 -11.86 -39.86 -16.02
C GLU A 156 -11.40 -39.60 -17.46
N ASP A 157 -10.30 -40.21 -17.88
CA ASP A 157 -9.81 -40.10 -19.26
C ASP A 157 -10.86 -40.58 -20.28
N GLN A 158 -11.58 -41.66 -19.97
CA GLN A 158 -12.70 -42.13 -20.80
C GLN A 158 -13.86 -41.15 -20.88
N ARG A 159 -14.13 -40.37 -19.83
CA ARG A 159 -15.18 -39.33 -19.83
C ARG A 159 -14.76 -38.14 -20.68
N VAL A 160 -13.51 -37.68 -20.52
CA VAL A 160 -12.96 -36.57 -21.29
C VAL A 160 -12.94 -36.89 -22.78
N ALA A 161 -12.54 -38.10 -23.18
CA ALA A 161 -12.53 -38.50 -24.58
C ALA A 161 -13.91 -38.37 -25.24
N ARG A 162 -14.98 -38.78 -24.54
CA ARG A 162 -16.36 -38.67 -25.07
C ARG A 162 -16.82 -37.22 -25.21
N GLU A 163 -16.49 -36.37 -24.23
CA GLU A 163 -16.85 -34.95 -24.28
C GLU A 163 -16.13 -34.20 -25.42
N VAL A 164 -14.87 -34.55 -25.69
CA VAL A 164 -14.12 -34.00 -26.83
C VAL A 164 -14.74 -34.42 -28.16
N GLU A 165 -15.12 -35.68 -28.32
CA GLU A 165 -15.80 -36.17 -29.53
C GLU A 165 -17.14 -35.46 -29.78
N GLU A 166 -17.94 -35.22 -28.73
CA GLU A 166 -19.20 -34.47 -28.84
C GLU A 166 -18.96 -33.02 -29.25
N GLN A 167 -17.98 -32.33 -28.65
CA GLN A 167 -17.65 -30.95 -29.01
C GLN A 167 -17.08 -30.81 -30.43
N ASP A 168 -16.28 -31.77 -30.90
CA ASP A 168 -15.78 -31.79 -32.27
C ASP A 168 -16.94 -31.93 -33.28
N ALA A 169 -17.92 -32.81 -32.99
CA ALA A 169 -19.09 -32.99 -33.83
C ALA A 169 -20.00 -31.75 -33.87
N GLU A 170 -20.13 -31.02 -32.76
CA GLU A 170 -20.86 -29.74 -32.73
C GLU A 170 -20.16 -28.66 -33.56
N ARG A 171 -18.83 -28.54 -33.41
CA ARG A 171 -18.03 -27.59 -34.21
C ARG A 171 -18.11 -27.86 -35.71
N GLU A 172 -18.15 -29.12 -36.11
CA GLU A 172 -18.32 -29.50 -37.52
C GLU A 172 -19.69 -29.07 -38.08
N LYS A 173 -20.76 -29.24 -37.31
CA LYS A 173 -22.11 -28.76 -37.69
C LYS A 173 -22.14 -27.24 -37.85
N GLU A 174 -21.56 -26.49 -36.91
CA GLU A 174 -21.50 -25.02 -37.00
C GLU A 174 -20.72 -24.53 -38.23
N LEU A 175 -19.61 -25.19 -38.57
CA LEU A 175 -18.82 -24.85 -39.75
C LEU A 175 -19.62 -25.05 -41.03
N ASN A 176 -20.35 -26.16 -41.13
CA ASN A 176 -21.21 -26.45 -42.27
C ASN A 176 -22.33 -25.42 -42.42
N GLU A 177 -22.98 -25.02 -41.32
CA GLU A 177 -24.00 -23.96 -41.34
C GLU A 177 -23.44 -22.61 -41.78
N LYS A 178 -22.25 -22.22 -41.29
CA LYS A 178 -21.56 -20.98 -41.71
C LYS A 178 -21.24 -21.01 -43.20
N GLN A 179 -20.79 -22.15 -43.72
CA GLN A 179 -20.50 -22.29 -45.15
C GLN A 179 -21.77 -22.14 -46.01
N GLU A 180 -22.89 -22.72 -45.62
CA GLU A 180 -24.15 -22.60 -46.36
C GLU A 180 -24.69 -21.16 -46.35
N LYS A 181 -24.61 -20.46 -45.21
CA LYS A 181 -24.97 -19.03 -45.12
C LYS A 181 -24.13 -18.17 -46.07
N ASN A 182 -22.80 -18.36 -46.06
CA ASN A 182 -21.89 -17.64 -46.94
C ASN A 182 -22.19 -17.90 -48.43
N LYS A 183 -22.51 -19.15 -48.80
CA LYS A 183 -22.89 -19.49 -50.19
C LYS A 183 -24.18 -18.78 -50.60
N ALA A 184 -25.18 -18.69 -49.72
CA ALA A 184 -26.44 -18.00 -50.00
C ALA A 184 -26.23 -16.48 -50.18
N GLU A 185 -25.42 -15.85 -49.32
CA GLU A 185 -25.07 -14.42 -49.43
C GLU A 185 -24.37 -14.10 -50.74
N LEU A 186 -23.40 -14.93 -51.15
CA LEU A 186 -22.70 -14.76 -52.43
C LEU A 186 -23.65 -14.83 -53.64
N LYS A 187 -24.63 -15.74 -53.62
CA LYS A 187 -25.67 -15.83 -54.66
C LYS A 187 -26.53 -14.56 -54.70
N SER A 188 -26.96 -14.06 -53.54
CA SER A 188 -27.74 -12.82 -53.45
C SER A 188 -26.99 -11.60 -54.00
N ILE A 189 -25.68 -11.47 -53.70
CA ILE A 189 -24.83 -10.40 -54.24
C ILE A 189 -24.73 -10.51 -55.78
N ALA A 190 -24.57 -11.73 -56.31
CA ALA A 190 -24.50 -11.94 -57.75
C ALA A 190 -25.81 -11.57 -58.46
N GLU A 191 -26.96 -11.97 -57.90
CA GLU A 191 -28.29 -11.61 -58.41
C GLU A 191 -28.53 -10.10 -58.37
N HIS A 192 -28.16 -9.43 -57.26
CA HIS A 192 -28.27 -7.98 -57.15
C HIS A 192 -27.43 -7.26 -58.23
N ARG A 193 -26.18 -7.69 -58.46
CA ARG A 193 -25.31 -7.12 -59.51
C ARG A 193 -25.92 -7.30 -60.90
N ALA A 194 -26.47 -8.47 -61.20
CA ALA A 194 -27.13 -8.74 -62.47
C ALA A 194 -28.37 -7.84 -62.69
N ASN A 195 -29.18 -7.66 -61.64
CA ASN A 195 -30.34 -6.77 -61.70
C ASN A 195 -29.95 -5.30 -61.87
N MET A 196 -28.91 -4.84 -61.17
CA MET A 196 -28.39 -3.47 -61.32
C MET A 196 -27.91 -3.19 -62.75
N MET A 197 -27.24 -4.16 -63.39
CA MET A 197 -26.82 -4.03 -64.78
C MET A 197 -28.01 -3.92 -65.74
N LYS A 198 -29.05 -4.75 -65.55
CA LYS A 198 -30.29 -4.67 -66.36
C LYS A 198 -31.03 -3.35 -66.16
N MET A 199 -31.20 -2.91 -64.91
CA MET A 199 -31.84 -1.63 -64.59
C MET A 199 -31.11 -0.45 -65.21
N LYS A 200 -29.77 -0.48 -65.23
CA LYS A 200 -28.97 0.56 -65.89
C LYS A 200 -29.19 0.56 -67.40
N GLU A 201 -29.19 -0.62 -68.04
CA GLU A 201 -29.44 -0.75 -69.47
C GLU A 201 -30.83 -0.24 -69.87
N ASP A 202 -31.87 -0.58 -69.10
CA ASP A 202 -33.23 -0.12 -69.37
C ASP A 202 -33.39 1.38 -69.15
N LYS A 203 -32.72 1.94 -68.14
CA LYS A 203 -32.68 3.39 -67.93
C LYS A 203 -32.00 4.12 -69.09
N GLU A 204 -30.88 3.63 -69.59
CA GLU A 204 -30.22 4.21 -70.77
C GLU A 204 -31.11 4.16 -72.02
N LYS A 205 -31.92 3.09 -72.19
CA LYS A 205 -32.92 3.02 -73.27
C LYS A 205 -34.02 4.06 -73.10
N GLN A 206 -34.53 4.26 -71.88
CA GLN A 206 -35.53 5.29 -71.58
C GLN A 206 -34.99 6.70 -71.81
N GLU A 207 -33.80 7.02 -71.31
CA GLU A 207 -33.15 8.33 -71.51
C GLU A 207 -32.94 8.64 -73.00
N ARG A 208 -32.60 7.62 -73.82
CA ARG A 208 -32.51 7.78 -75.28
C ARG A 208 -33.85 8.08 -75.94
N LEU A 209 -34.95 7.51 -75.43
CA LEU A 209 -36.29 7.79 -75.94
C LEU A 209 -36.73 9.20 -75.55
N GLU A 210 -36.58 9.58 -74.29
CA GLU A 210 -36.89 10.94 -73.80
C GLU A 210 -36.06 12.01 -74.54
N ALA A 211 -34.79 11.74 -74.82
CA ALA A 211 -33.94 12.66 -75.58
C ALA A 211 -34.47 12.88 -77.01
N LYS A 212 -35.03 11.84 -77.64
CA LYS A 212 -35.66 11.95 -78.95
C LYS A 212 -36.97 12.75 -78.89
N GLU A 213 -37.79 12.51 -77.87
CA GLU A 213 -39.04 13.26 -77.65
C GLU A 213 -38.76 14.75 -77.43
N LYS A 214 -37.80 15.09 -76.56
CA LYS A 214 -37.36 16.48 -76.32
C LYS A 214 -36.83 17.15 -77.59
N LEU A 215 -36.12 16.41 -78.45
CA LEU A 215 -35.67 16.93 -79.73
C LEU A 215 -36.85 17.28 -80.65
N CYS A 216 -37.86 16.42 -80.73
CA CYS A 216 -39.08 16.69 -81.48
C CYS A 216 -39.83 17.92 -80.94
N GLU A 217 -39.97 18.04 -79.61
CA GLU A 217 -40.61 19.20 -78.98
C GLU A 217 -39.87 20.51 -79.31
N LEU A 218 -38.53 20.50 -79.29
CA LEU A 218 -37.72 21.66 -79.68
C LEU A 218 -37.95 22.04 -81.15
N MET A 219 -37.99 21.06 -82.06
CA MET A 219 -38.26 21.32 -83.48
C MET A 219 -39.65 21.92 -83.72
N GLU A 220 -40.66 21.46 -82.97
CA GLU A 220 -42.02 22.01 -83.04
C GLU A 220 -42.10 23.43 -82.45
N ALA A 221 -41.42 23.67 -81.32
CA ALA A 221 -41.33 25.01 -80.72
C ALA A 221 -40.63 26.01 -81.64
N ASP A 222 -39.53 25.62 -82.29
CA ASP A 222 -38.82 26.44 -83.27
C ASP A 222 -39.71 26.78 -84.48
N ARG A 223 -40.47 25.80 -84.98
CA ARG A 223 -41.45 26.02 -86.05
C ARG A 223 -42.51 27.04 -85.64
N PHE A 224 -43.08 26.90 -84.44
CA PHE A 224 -44.08 27.82 -83.90
C PHE A 224 -43.49 29.23 -83.70
N TYR A 225 -42.26 29.34 -83.20
CA TYR A 225 -41.56 30.61 -83.03
C TYR A 225 -41.37 31.32 -84.37
N LEU A 226 -40.97 30.60 -85.42
CA LEU A 226 -40.79 31.14 -86.76
C LEU A 226 -42.10 31.68 -87.36
N GLU A 227 -43.21 31.00 -87.09
CA GLU A 227 -44.56 31.42 -87.49
C GLU A 227 -45.00 32.67 -86.70
N MET A 228 -44.80 32.68 -85.38
CA MET A 228 -45.05 33.84 -84.51
C MET A 228 -44.23 35.07 -84.92
N GLU A 229 -42.96 34.91 -85.30
CA GLU A 229 -42.12 36.01 -85.78
C GLU A 229 -42.60 36.57 -87.12
N LYS A 230 -43.07 35.72 -88.03
CA LYS A 230 -43.71 36.17 -89.29
C LYS A 230 -44.98 36.97 -88.99
N ASP A 231 -45.83 36.48 -88.09
CA ASP A 231 -47.06 37.14 -87.68
C ASP A 231 -46.79 38.47 -86.98
N LYS A 232 -45.80 38.54 -86.10
CA LYS A 232 -45.39 39.78 -85.44
C LYS A 232 -44.91 40.84 -86.43
N LYS A 233 -44.10 40.44 -87.42
CA LYS A 233 -43.65 41.33 -88.51
C LYS A 233 -44.85 41.84 -89.32
N GLN A 234 -45.83 40.98 -89.58
CA GLN A 234 -47.05 41.37 -90.29
C GLN A 234 -47.93 42.33 -89.47
N ARG A 235 -48.13 42.06 -88.17
CA ARG A 235 -48.85 42.96 -87.25
C ARG A 235 -48.19 44.32 -87.14
N TYR A 236 -46.86 44.36 -86.98
CA TYR A 236 -46.12 45.61 -86.90
C TYR A 236 -46.23 46.45 -88.18
N ARG A 237 -46.23 45.81 -89.36
CA ARG A 237 -46.49 46.50 -90.63
C ARG A 237 -47.90 47.11 -90.64
N ASN A 238 -48.91 46.36 -90.21
CA ASN A 238 -50.29 46.85 -90.15
C ASN A 238 -50.48 47.97 -89.12
N GLU A 239 -49.84 47.89 -87.96
CA GLU A 239 -49.85 48.95 -86.94
C GLU A 239 -49.17 50.23 -87.44
N LYS A 240 -48.03 50.11 -88.14
CA LYS A 240 -47.39 51.26 -88.77
C LYS A 240 -48.29 51.97 -89.76
N ILE A 241 -49.07 51.22 -90.53
CA ILE A 241 -50.09 51.78 -91.43
C ILE A 241 -51.16 52.52 -90.62
N LYS A 242 -51.73 51.88 -89.58
CA LYS A 242 -52.75 52.49 -88.69
C LYS A 242 -52.26 53.75 -87.96
N VAL A 243 -51.02 53.76 -87.46
CA VAL A 243 -50.44 54.92 -86.77
C VAL A 243 -50.26 56.09 -87.74
N LYS A 244 -49.81 55.83 -88.97
CA LYS A 244 -49.74 56.88 -90.00
C LYS A 244 -51.12 57.46 -90.28
N GLU A 245 -52.15 56.63 -90.40
CA GLU A 245 -53.52 57.07 -90.57
C GLU A 245 -54.03 57.91 -89.36
N MET A 246 -53.78 57.49 -88.12
CA MET A 246 -54.16 58.24 -86.91
C MET A 246 -53.40 59.57 -86.77
N GLN A 247 -52.11 59.62 -87.10
CA GLN A 247 -51.34 60.88 -87.04
C GLN A 247 -51.88 61.90 -88.04
N ILE A 248 -52.27 61.45 -89.23
CA ILE A 248 -52.95 62.31 -90.21
C ILE A 248 -54.25 62.87 -89.61
N GLN A 249 -55.02 62.05 -88.87
CA GLN A 249 -56.24 62.50 -88.19
C GLN A 249 -55.98 63.45 -87.00
N GLN A 250 -55.02 63.16 -86.12
CA GLN A 250 -54.69 64.01 -84.96
C GLN A 250 -54.09 65.35 -85.37
N MET A 251 -53.28 65.40 -86.43
CA MET A 251 -52.79 66.67 -86.97
C MET A 251 -53.94 67.53 -87.49
N ALA A 252 -55.00 66.93 -88.04
CA ALA A 252 -56.21 67.64 -88.39
C ALA A 252 -56.97 68.14 -87.14
N GLU A 253 -57.03 67.35 -86.06
CA GLU A 253 -57.77 67.67 -84.82
C GLU A 253 -57.08 68.70 -83.90
N LYS A 254 -55.76 68.60 -83.68
CA LYS A 254 -55.01 69.54 -82.81
C LYS A 254 -55.00 70.95 -83.39
N ARG A 255 -54.89 71.05 -84.73
CA ARG A 255 -55.04 72.31 -85.46
C ARG A 255 -56.40 72.95 -85.19
N ALA A 256 -57.45 72.17 -84.92
CA ALA A 256 -58.76 72.68 -84.52
C ALA A 256 -58.85 73.06 -83.02
N ARG A 257 -58.21 72.30 -82.09
CA ARG A 257 -58.25 72.56 -80.63
C ARG A 257 -57.38 73.73 -80.16
N GLU A 258 -56.16 73.89 -80.66
CA GLU A 258 -55.29 75.03 -80.28
C GLU A 258 -55.92 76.38 -80.62
N GLN A 259 -56.77 76.40 -81.66
CA GLN A 259 -57.54 77.57 -82.04
C GLN A 259 -58.63 77.90 -81.00
N HIS A 260 -59.09 76.93 -80.20
CA HIS A 260 -60.15 77.09 -79.18
C HIS A 260 -59.61 77.39 -77.75
N GLU A 261 -58.50 76.79 -77.29
CA GLU A 261 -58.03 76.92 -75.89
C GLU A 261 -57.31 78.23 -75.58
N LYS A 262 -56.54 78.77 -76.54
CA LYS A 262 -55.95 80.11 -76.41
C LYS A 262 -56.98 81.18 -76.11
N GLN A 263 -58.23 80.92 -76.46
CA GLN A 263 -59.35 81.81 -76.19
C GLN A 263 -59.86 81.70 -74.74
N ALA A 264 -59.60 80.62 -73.99
CA ALA A 264 -60.20 80.37 -72.66
C ALA A 264 -59.29 80.70 -71.45
N GLU A 265 -57.96 80.54 -71.52
CA GLU A 265 -57.06 80.78 -70.36
C GLU A 265 -56.91 82.26 -70.02
N LEU A 266 -56.91 83.09 -71.06
CA LEU A 266 -56.93 84.55 -70.92
C LEU A 266 -58.12 84.99 -70.06
N ASP A 267 -59.19 84.19 -69.99
CA ASP A 267 -60.41 84.49 -69.24
C ASP A 267 -60.34 84.14 -67.73
N TYR A 268 -59.47 83.23 -67.28
CA TYR A 268 -59.51 82.68 -65.90
C TYR A 268 -58.54 83.35 -64.90
N VAL A 269 -57.29 83.64 -65.29
CA VAL A 269 -56.30 84.29 -64.40
C VAL A 269 -56.83 85.64 -63.91
N ALA A 270 -57.51 86.33 -64.83
CA ALA A 270 -58.23 87.56 -64.54
C ALA A 270 -59.24 87.42 -63.38
N GLN A 271 -59.77 86.21 -63.11
CA GLN A 271 -60.76 85.98 -62.06
C GLN A 271 -60.15 85.68 -60.68
N GLY A 272 -59.00 85.01 -60.57
CA GLY A 272 -58.48 84.47 -59.29
C GLY A 272 -57.74 85.48 -58.41
N GLU A 273 -56.90 86.32 -59.03
CA GLU A 273 -56.14 87.36 -58.31
C GLU A 273 -57.08 88.37 -57.63
N ALA A 274 -58.26 88.57 -58.24
CA ALA A 274 -59.31 89.40 -57.68
C ALA A 274 -59.87 88.87 -56.34
N ILE A 275 -59.93 87.55 -56.13
CA ILE A 275 -60.60 86.93 -54.97
C ILE A 275 -59.69 86.90 -53.72
N ALA A 276 -58.39 86.62 -53.87
CA ALA A 276 -57.48 86.41 -52.74
C ALA A 276 -57.18 87.69 -51.96
N MET A 277 -57.03 88.81 -52.68
CA MET A 277 -56.77 90.11 -52.08
C MET A 277 -57.87 90.56 -51.11
N LEU A 278 -59.12 90.13 -51.35
CA LEU A 278 -60.26 90.50 -50.52
C LEU A 278 -60.26 89.80 -49.14
N LYS A 279 -59.92 88.51 -49.10
CA LYS A 279 -60.06 87.68 -47.88
C LYS A 279 -59.07 88.00 -46.76
N GLU A 280 -57.84 88.38 -47.09
CA GLU A 280 -56.81 88.68 -46.07
C GLU A 280 -57.14 89.97 -45.31
N GLN A 281 -57.76 90.96 -45.97
CA GLN A 281 -58.16 92.21 -45.35
C GLN A 281 -59.20 91.99 -44.24
N GLU A 282 -60.19 91.13 -44.49
CA GLU A 282 -61.27 90.82 -43.53
C GLU A 282 -60.74 90.21 -42.21
N PHE A 283 -59.70 89.39 -42.26
CA PHE A 283 -59.17 88.68 -41.09
C PHE A 283 -58.49 89.61 -40.06
N GLN A 284 -57.73 90.60 -40.54
CA GLN A 284 -56.91 91.46 -39.68
C GLN A 284 -57.75 92.45 -38.86
N GLU A 285 -58.90 92.88 -39.39
CA GLU A 285 -59.81 93.78 -38.68
C GLU A 285 -60.44 93.13 -37.45
N TYR A 286 -60.82 91.86 -37.59
CA TYR A 286 -61.51 91.09 -36.55
C TYR A 286 -60.63 90.86 -35.30
N ALA A 287 -59.35 90.55 -35.50
CA ALA A 287 -58.43 90.21 -34.40
C ALA A 287 -58.22 91.37 -33.39
N LYS A 288 -58.23 92.62 -33.84
CA LYS A 288 -58.00 93.81 -33.00
C LYS A 288 -59.11 94.04 -31.98
N GLN A 289 -60.36 93.87 -32.39
CA GLN A 289 -61.54 94.14 -31.56
C GLN A 289 -61.58 93.25 -30.31
N VAL A 290 -61.12 92.01 -30.45
CA VAL A 290 -61.18 90.99 -29.39
C VAL A 290 -60.26 91.36 -28.22
N ILE A 291 -59.07 91.88 -28.47
CA ILE A 291 -58.06 92.18 -27.44
C ILE A 291 -58.53 93.28 -26.48
N ASP A 292 -59.19 94.31 -27.02
CA ASP A 292 -59.57 95.51 -26.26
C ASP A 292 -60.63 95.21 -25.19
N SER A 293 -61.54 94.28 -25.48
CA SER A 293 -62.69 93.97 -24.62
C SER A 293 -62.31 93.29 -23.30
N GLU A 294 -61.34 92.37 -23.30
CA GLU A 294 -60.92 91.58 -22.13
C GLU A 294 -60.07 92.37 -21.12
N SER A 295 -59.47 93.48 -21.55
CA SER A 295 -58.59 94.31 -20.72
C SER A 295 -59.25 94.91 -19.47
N LYS A 296 -60.58 95.02 -19.50
CA LYS A 296 -61.38 95.66 -18.45
C LYS A 296 -61.79 94.69 -17.32
N THR A 297 -61.74 93.39 -17.57
CA THR A 297 -62.46 92.39 -16.75
C THR A 297 -61.52 91.41 -16.05
N ALA A 298 -60.41 91.02 -16.69
CA ALA A 298 -59.56 89.94 -16.20
C ALA A 298 -58.23 90.47 -15.64
N LYS A 299 -57.79 89.98 -14.47
CA LYS A 299 -56.48 90.34 -13.89
C LYS A 299 -55.28 89.67 -14.61
N ASN A 300 -55.46 89.02 -15.77
CA ASN A 300 -54.35 88.52 -16.61
C ASN A 300 -54.67 88.53 -18.13
N LEU A 301 -53.95 89.34 -18.92
CA LEU A 301 -54.22 89.68 -20.34
C LEU A 301 -53.29 89.06 -21.40
N TYR A 302 -52.27 88.32 -20.97
CA TYR A 302 -51.18 87.87 -21.83
C TYR A 302 -51.55 86.98 -23.04
N PRO A 303 -52.60 86.13 -23.02
CA PRO A 303 -52.90 85.22 -24.13
C PRO A 303 -53.32 85.90 -25.45
N LEU A 304 -54.04 87.03 -25.39
CA LEU A 304 -54.67 87.66 -26.56
C LEU A 304 -53.66 88.38 -27.46
N PHE A 305 -52.71 89.10 -26.85
CA PHE A 305 -51.61 89.74 -27.58
C PHE A 305 -50.72 88.75 -28.32
N ARG A 306 -50.61 87.53 -27.78
CA ARG A 306 -49.88 86.45 -28.44
C ARG A 306 -50.62 85.92 -29.69
N ALA A 307 -51.95 86.02 -29.75
CA ALA A 307 -52.78 85.51 -30.85
C ALA A 307 -52.98 86.51 -31.99
N ALA A 308 -53.04 87.81 -31.69
CA ALA A 308 -53.25 88.87 -32.68
C ALA A 308 -51.97 89.42 -33.32
N LYS A 309 -50.81 88.89 -32.91
CA LYS A 309 -49.55 89.27 -33.54
C LYS A 309 -49.59 88.79 -34.98
N GLU A 310 -49.41 89.72 -35.91
CA GLU A 310 -49.05 89.39 -37.28
C GLU A 310 -47.74 88.58 -37.21
N GLY A 311 -47.85 87.27 -37.31
CA GLY A 311 -46.71 86.37 -37.26
C GLY A 311 -46.41 85.69 -35.91
N ILE A 312 -45.33 84.92 -35.90
CA ILE A 312 -45.24 83.56 -35.32
C ILE A 312 -44.71 83.58 -33.86
N GLY A 313 -45.57 83.43 -32.81
CA GLY A 313 -45.03 83.36 -31.43
C GLY A 313 -46.02 83.40 -30.25
N GLY A 314 -47.14 82.66 -30.28
CA GLY A 314 -48.36 82.99 -29.52
C GLY A 314 -49.05 81.98 -28.58
N GLY A 315 -49.01 80.71 -28.91
CA GLY A 315 -50.31 80.03 -29.01
C GLY A 315 -50.55 80.01 -30.50
N HIS A 316 -49.76 79.14 -31.12
CA HIS A 316 -49.39 79.23 -32.50
C HIS A 316 -50.63 78.97 -33.38
N GLY A 317 -50.93 79.95 -34.24
CA GLY A 317 -52.04 79.98 -35.18
C GLY A 317 -52.10 78.78 -36.14
N PRO A 318 -53.19 78.67 -36.91
CA PRO A 318 -53.70 77.40 -37.42
C PRO A 318 -52.76 76.73 -38.42
N VAL A 319 -52.59 75.43 -38.22
CA VAL A 319 -51.87 74.53 -39.12
C VAL A 319 -52.66 74.44 -40.43
N TYR A 320 -52.12 75.00 -41.52
CA TYR A 320 -52.63 74.76 -42.87
C TYR A 320 -52.60 73.27 -43.15
N ARG A 321 -53.77 72.63 -43.05
CA ARG A 321 -53.93 71.18 -43.23
C ARG A 321 -53.51 70.72 -44.62
N GLU A 322 -53.52 71.61 -45.60
CA GLU A 322 -53.17 71.35 -46.99
C GLU A 322 -51.67 71.33 -47.27
N ARG A 323 -50.83 71.71 -46.28
CA ARG A 323 -49.36 71.57 -46.35
C ARG A 323 -48.75 70.61 -45.31
N GLY A 324 -49.58 69.72 -44.75
CA GLY A 324 -49.15 68.60 -43.91
C GLY A 324 -48.72 69.00 -42.49
N ARG A 325 -49.14 68.25 -41.46
CA ARG A 325 -48.38 68.26 -40.20
C ARG A 325 -46.98 67.77 -40.58
N LEU A 326 -45.90 68.45 -40.24
CA LEU A 326 -44.96 67.86 -39.29
C LEU A 326 -43.76 68.77 -39.03
N ARG A 327 -43.48 68.83 -37.74
CA ARG A 327 -42.25 69.35 -37.15
C ARG A 327 -41.17 68.26 -37.30
N PRO A 328 -39.94 68.55 -37.78
CA PRO A 328 -39.02 67.51 -38.27
C PRO A 328 -38.40 66.48 -37.28
N SER A 329 -38.72 66.45 -35.98
CA SER A 329 -37.86 65.75 -34.99
C SER A 329 -38.28 64.34 -34.54
N TYR A 330 -39.28 63.68 -35.15
CA TYR A 330 -39.62 62.27 -34.85
C TYR A 330 -39.90 61.48 -36.13
N GLN A 331 -38.86 60.91 -36.76
CA GLN A 331 -38.97 59.86 -37.77
C GLN A 331 -37.79 58.89 -37.63
N SER A 332 -38.04 57.64 -37.23
CA SER A 332 -37.08 56.53 -37.24
C SER A 332 -37.28 55.66 -38.49
N ARG A 333 -36.20 55.20 -39.13
CA ARG A 333 -36.29 54.44 -40.41
C ARG A 333 -35.32 53.25 -40.62
N ASP A 334 -34.67 52.67 -39.58
CA ASP A 334 -33.77 51.48 -39.72
C ASP A 334 -34.04 50.33 -38.71
N VAL A 335 -33.46 49.14 -38.98
CA VAL A 335 -33.85 47.76 -38.53
C VAL A 335 -33.17 47.25 -37.23
N SER A 336 -32.19 47.95 -36.66
CA SER A 336 -31.50 47.49 -35.43
C SER A 336 -32.31 47.70 -34.13
N GLY A 337 -33.50 48.30 -34.20
CA GLY A 337 -34.48 48.27 -33.11
C GLY A 337 -34.09 48.98 -31.81
N THR A 338 -33.12 49.90 -31.81
CA THR A 338 -32.96 50.91 -30.73
C THR A 338 -32.54 52.27 -31.29
N GLN A 339 -33.04 53.35 -30.66
CA GLN A 339 -32.83 54.76 -31.02
C GLN A 339 -31.32 55.08 -31.08
N LEU A 340 -30.78 55.37 -32.29
CA LEU A 340 -29.35 55.62 -32.46
C LEU A 340 -28.99 57.13 -32.53
N PRO A 341 -27.92 57.56 -31.84
CA PRO A 341 -27.36 58.92 -31.93
C PRO A 341 -26.78 59.19 -33.33
N SER A 342 -27.15 60.32 -33.94
CA SER A 342 -26.62 60.76 -35.23
C SER A 342 -25.19 61.29 -35.08
N TYR A 343 -24.21 60.51 -35.53
CA TYR A 343 -22.84 60.98 -35.78
C TYR A 343 -22.52 60.92 -37.26
N SER A 344 -22.99 61.92 -38.02
CA SER A 344 -22.45 62.25 -39.33
C SER A 344 -21.17 63.06 -39.12
N GLY A 345 -20.01 62.45 -39.35
CA GLY A 345 -18.69 63.10 -39.29
C GLY A 345 -18.08 63.23 -40.68
N ILE A 346 -17.36 64.33 -40.89
CA ILE A 346 -16.79 64.79 -42.18
C ILE A 346 -15.95 63.71 -42.90
N ALA A 347 -15.34 62.79 -42.15
CA ALA A 347 -14.53 61.70 -42.70
C ALA A 347 -15.31 60.66 -43.55
N THR A 348 -16.64 60.60 -43.45
CA THR A 348 -17.46 59.65 -44.23
C THR A 348 -18.11 60.25 -45.48
N GLN A 349 -17.98 61.56 -45.71
CA GLN A 349 -18.46 62.22 -46.93
C GLN A 349 -17.51 62.03 -48.14
N GLU A 350 -16.19 62.05 -47.93
CA GLU A 350 -15.21 61.84 -49.02
C GLU A 350 -15.33 60.46 -49.69
N ILE A 351 -15.70 59.43 -48.94
CA ILE A 351 -15.89 58.07 -49.49
C ILE A 351 -17.24 57.97 -50.23
N LYS A 352 -18.25 58.77 -49.84
CA LYS A 352 -19.58 58.74 -50.47
C LYS A 352 -19.58 59.45 -51.83
N GLU A 353 -18.81 60.52 -51.98
CA GLU A 353 -18.65 61.25 -53.25
C GLU A 353 -17.90 60.45 -54.33
N LEU A 354 -17.00 59.53 -53.95
CA LEU A 354 -16.36 58.62 -54.91
C LEU A 354 -17.35 57.61 -55.53
N SER A 355 -18.46 57.34 -54.86
CA SER A 355 -19.49 56.41 -55.33
C SER A 355 -20.52 57.07 -56.26
N GLU A 356 -20.66 58.40 -56.24
CA GLU A 356 -21.73 59.09 -56.98
C GLU A 356 -21.31 59.60 -58.36
N HIS A 357 -20.01 59.62 -58.69
CA HIS A 357 -19.48 60.23 -59.92
C HIS A 357 -18.54 59.32 -60.74
N GLY A 358 -19.06 58.18 -61.21
CA GLY A 358 -18.43 57.39 -62.28
C GLY A 358 -19.38 56.97 -63.40
N VAL A 359 -20.62 57.47 -63.35
CA VAL A 359 -21.85 56.88 -63.90
C VAL A 359 -21.98 56.91 -65.45
N GLN A 360 -21.09 57.55 -66.19
CA GLN A 360 -21.14 57.52 -67.68
C GLN A 360 -19.77 57.43 -68.38
N LYS A 361 -18.64 57.77 -67.74
CA LYS A 361 -17.32 57.86 -68.41
C LYS A 361 -16.55 56.53 -68.52
N THR A 362 -16.96 55.48 -67.81
CA THR A 362 -16.47 54.10 -68.05
C THR A 362 -17.26 53.35 -69.12
N LYS A 363 -18.35 53.94 -69.65
CA LYS A 363 -19.21 53.26 -70.63
C LYS A 363 -18.48 52.83 -71.92
N GLY A 364 -17.46 53.57 -72.38
CA GLY A 364 -16.69 53.20 -73.58
C GLY A 364 -15.53 52.21 -73.37
N ARG A 365 -14.99 52.08 -72.15
CA ARG A 365 -13.91 51.12 -71.83
C ARG A 365 -14.49 49.77 -71.35
N LEU A 366 -15.77 49.79 -70.95
CA LEU A 366 -16.67 48.64 -70.79
C LEU A 366 -17.45 48.28 -72.08
N GLY A 367 -17.04 48.77 -73.26
CA GLY A 367 -17.61 48.28 -74.53
C GLY A 367 -19.10 48.58 -74.76
N PHE A 368 -19.64 49.65 -74.18
CA PHE A 368 -21.00 50.11 -74.47
C PHE A 368 -21.01 51.23 -75.52
N THR A 369 -20.94 50.83 -76.79
CA THR A 369 -21.69 51.48 -77.87
C THR A 369 -23.16 51.10 -77.76
N TRP A 370 -24.04 52.08 -77.98
CA TRP A 370 -25.11 51.86 -78.95
C TRP A 370 -24.50 51.88 -80.33
#